data_AF-A0A242W106-F1
#
_entry.id   AF-A0A242W106-F1
#
_cell.length_a   1.000
_cell.length_b   1.000
_cell.length_c   1.000
_cell.angle_alpha   90.00
_cell.angle_beta   90.00
_cell.angle_gamma   90.00
#
_symmetry.space_group_name_H-M   'P 1'
#
loop_
_entity.id
_entity.type
_entity.pdbx_description
1 polymer ?
#
loop_
_entity_poly.entity_id
_entity_poly.type
_entity_poly.pdbx_seq_one_letter_code
_entity_poly.pdbx_strand_id
1 'polypeptide(L)' 'MDFGRFSGQVSKELDVNGNTLRVWCLELENAGYKFERNNRQQRIYYEHDINILKEMKVLMADG' A
#
# COMPACT_ATOMS: atom_id res chain seq x y z
N MET A 1 -6.21 18.83 1.62
CA MET A 1 -4.83 18.32 1.56
C MET A 1 -4.88 16.90 2.06
N ASP A 2 -4.72 15.92 1.17
CA ASP A 2 -4.54 14.54 1.62
C ASP A 2 -3.12 14.38 2.13
N PHE A 3 -2.98 14.00 3.40
CA PHE A 3 -1.69 13.74 3.99
C PHE A 3 -1.22 12.35 3.59
N GLY A 4 -0.09 12.28 2.90
CA GLY A 4 0.58 11.02 2.57
C GLY A 4 0.99 10.27 3.85
N ARG A 5 0.79 8.95 3.84
CA ARG A 5 1.16 8.03 4.93
C ARG A 5 2.38 7.21 4.53
N PHE A 6 3.17 6.76 5.51
CA PHE A 6 4.25 5.80 5.28
C PHE A 6 3.82 4.36 5.52
N SER A 7 4.60 3.40 5.01
CA SER A 7 4.29 1.96 5.10
C SER A 7 3.97 1.49 6.52
N GLY A 8 4.65 2.01 7.54
CA GLY A 8 4.40 1.63 8.93
C GLY A 8 3.05 2.12 9.49
N GLN A 9 2.47 3.18 8.92
CA GLN A 9 1.12 3.64 9.26
C GLN A 9 0.09 2.78 8.52
N VAL A 10 0.30 2.57 7.21
CA VAL A 10 -0.60 1.78 6.36
C VAL A 10 -0.67 0.32 6.81
N SER A 11 0.45 -0.29 7.20
CA SER A 11 0.45 -1.67 7.69
C SER A 11 -0.37 -1.84 8.97
N LYS A 12 -0.38 -0.81 9.84
CA LYS A 12 -1.20 -0.81 11.06
C LYS A 12 -2.67 -0.57 10.75
N GLU A 13 -2.99 0.35 9.84
CA GLU A 13 -4.37 0.63 9.41
C GLU A 13 -5.01 -0.58 8.74
N LEU A 14 -4.24 -1.27 7.89
CA LEU A 14 -4.70 -2.47 7.18
C LEU A 14 -4.60 -3.73 8.03
N ASP A 15 -4.04 -3.68 9.23
CA ASP A 15 -3.75 -4.85 10.07
C ASP A 15 -3.08 -5.98 9.28
N VAL A 16 -1.94 -5.65 8.67
CA VAL A 16 -1.08 -6.60 7.94
C VAL A 16 0.36 -6.40 8.34
N ASN A 17 1.16 -7.47 8.24
CA ASN A 17 2.59 -7.32 8.47
C ASN A 17 3.24 -6.48 7.35
N GLY A 18 4.34 -5.80 7.67
CA GLY A 18 5.03 -4.92 6.71
C GLY A 18 5.60 -5.65 5.48
N ASN A 19 5.92 -6.93 5.59
CA ASN A 19 6.40 -7.74 4.47
C ASN A 19 5.27 -8.05 3.47
N THR A 20 4.07 -8.41 3.95
CA THR A 20 2.86 -8.62 3.17
C THR A 20 2.49 -7.35 2.43
N LEU A 21 2.44 -6.20 3.12
CA LEU A 21 2.22 -4.90 2.47
C LEU A 21 3.27 -4.64 1.38
N ARG A 22 4.55 -4.92 1.64
CA ARG A 22 5.62 -4.74 0.65
C ARG A 22 5.41 -5.61 -0.59
N VAL A 23 5.05 -6.88 -0.42
CA VAL A 23 4.76 -7.81 -1.51
C VAL A 23 3.60 -7.29 -2.35
N TRP A 24 2.47 -6.91 -1.72
CA TRP A 24 1.32 -6.36 -2.45
C TRP A 24 1.67 -5.13 -3.28
N CYS A 25 2.45 -4.21 -2.70
CA CYS A 25 2.90 -3.04 -3.43
C CYS A 25 3.82 -3.40 -4.61
N LEU A 26 4.66 -4.43 -4.49
CA LEU A 26 5.51 -4.90 -5.60
C LEU A 26 4.67 -5.50 -6.71
N GLU A 27 3.66 -6.30 -6.39
CA GLU A 27 2.74 -6.87 -7.38
C GLU A 27 1.97 -5.78 -8.13
N LEU A 28 1.46 -4.77 -7.40
CA LEU A 28 0.83 -3.60 -8.00
C LEU A 28 1.80 -2.84 -8.91
N GLU A 29 3.04 -2.60 -8.47
CA GLU A 29 4.07 -1.94 -9.29
C GLU A 29 4.42 -2.74 -10.55
N ASN A 30 4.51 -4.06 -10.45
CA ASN A 30 4.71 -4.96 -11.58
C ASN A 30 3.54 -4.94 -12.56
N ALA A 31 2.31 -4.75 -12.07
CA ALA A 31 1.10 -4.56 -12.88
C ALA A 31 0.98 -3.14 -13.48
N GLY A 32 1.92 -2.25 -13.20
CA GLY A 32 1.98 -0.89 -13.76
C GLY A 32 1.42 0.21 -12.85
N TYR A 33 0.95 -0.13 -11.65
CA TYR A 33 0.55 0.86 -10.65
C TYR A 33 1.77 1.65 -10.15
N LYS A 34 1.60 2.93 -9.82
CA LYS A 34 2.71 3.79 -9.40
C LYS A 34 2.40 4.46 -8.08
N PHE A 35 3.10 4.03 -7.03
CA PHE A 35 3.15 4.77 -5.77
C PHE A 35 4.05 6.00 -5.91
N GLU A 36 3.63 7.11 -5.33
CA GLU A 36 4.53 8.25 -5.14
C GLU A 36 5.68 7.85 -4.21
N ARG A 37 6.87 8.44 -4.44
CA ARG A 37 8.04 8.20 -3.59
C ARG A 37 8.66 9.53 -3.18
N ASN A 38 9.11 9.59 -1.93
CA ASN A 38 9.90 10.73 -1.48
C ASN A 38 11.33 10.70 -2.06
N ASN A 39 12.12 11.73 -1.76
CA ASN A 39 13.53 11.84 -2.14
C ASN A 39 14.44 10.71 -1.62
N ARG A 40 13.97 9.88 -0.68
CA ARG A 40 14.65 8.68 -0.16
C ARG A 40 14.11 7.39 -0.77
N GLN A 41 13.36 7.49 -1.87
CA GLN A 41 12.70 6.37 -2.57
C GLN A 41 11.70 5.59 -1.68
N GLN A 42 11.24 6.17 -0.57
CA GLN A 42 10.22 5.56 0.28
C GLN A 42 8.84 5.84 -0.31
N ARG A 43 7.99 4.80 -0.41
CA ARG A 43 6.60 4.95 -0.88
C ARG A 43 5.81 5.86 0.05
N ILE A 44 5.10 6.82 -0.54
CA ILE A 44 4.08 7.65 0.09
C ILE A 44 2.74 7.07 -0.35
N TYR A 45 1.86 6.82 0.60
CA TYR A 45 0.53 6.25 0.36
C TYR A 45 -0.54 7.31 0.62
N TYR A 46 -1.34 7.59 -0.39
CA TYR A 46 -2.53 8.42 -0.30
C TYR A 46 -3.78 7.57 -0.10
N GLU A 47 -4.91 8.22 0.09
CA GLU A 47 -6.18 7.52 0.38
C GLU A 47 -6.55 6.52 -0.72
N HIS A 48 -6.30 6.85 -1.98
CA HIS A 48 -6.57 5.95 -3.11
C HIS A 48 -5.69 4.69 -3.09
N ASP A 49 -4.40 4.83 -2.75
CA ASP A 49 -3.49 3.69 -2.57
C ASP A 49 -4.02 2.74 -1.49
N ILE A 50 -4.48 3.30 -0.37
CA ILE A 50 -4.94 2.53 0.78
C ILE A 50 -6.27 1.84 0.47
N ASN A 51 -7.18 2.48 -0.27
CA ASN A 51 -8.43 1.86 -0.70
C ASN A 51 -8.18 0.66 -1.62
N ILE A 52 -7.26 0.77 -2.58
CA ILE A 52 -6.85 -0.37 -3.42
C ILE A 52 -6.29 -1.50 -2.57
N LEU A 53 -5.44 -1.19 -1.60
CA LEU A 53 -4.86 -2.19 -0.70
C LEU A 53 -5.91 -2.83 0.24
N LYS A 54 -6.96 -2.08 0.64
CA LYS A 54 -8.11 -2.62 1.39
C LYS A 54 -8.88 -3.61 0.53
N GLU A 55 -9.17 -3.28 -0.72
CA GLU A 55 -9.84 -4.17 -1.67
C GLU A 55 -9.02 -5.44 -1.93
N MET A 56 -7.71 -5.30 -2.15
CA MET A 56 -6.81 -6.46 -2.27
C MET A 56 -6.85 -7.36 -1.03
N LYS A 57 -6.88 -6.78 0.18
CA LYS A 57 -6.99 -7.56 1.42
C LYS A 57 -8.27 -8.40 1.45
N VAL A 58 -9.40 -7.82 1.06
CA VAL A 58 -10.70 -8.53 1.01
C VAL A 58 -10.65 -9.65 -0.01
N LEU A 59 -10.19 -9.37 -1.24
CA LEU A 59 -10.08 -10.37 -2.30
C LEU A 59 -9.18 -11.56 -1.95
N MET A 60 -8.12 -11.34 -1.16
CA MET A 60 -7.23 -12.41 -0.69
C MET A 60 -7.79 -13.20 0.50
N ALA A 61 -8.74 -12.64 1.24
CA ALA A 61 -9.39 -13.33 2.37
C ALA A 61 -10.57 -14.19 1.91
N ASP A 62 -11.22 -13.80 0.81
CA ASP A 62 -12.34 -14.52 0.20
C ASP A 62 -11.90 -15.64 -0.78
N GLY A 63 -10.59 -15.90 -0.88
CA GLY A 63 -9.97 -16.89 -1.77
C GLY A 63 -9.58 -18.21 -1.09
#